data_AF-A0A5N1L846-F1
#
_entry.id   AF-A0A5N1L846-F1
#
_cell.length_a   1.000
_cell.length_b   1.000
_cell.length_c   1.000
_cell.angle_alpha   90.00
_cell.angle_beta   90.00
_cell.angle_gamma   90.00
#
_symmetry.space_group_name_H-M   'P 1'
#
loop_
_entity.id
_entity.type
_entity.pdbx_description
1 polymer ?
#
loop_
_entity_poly.entity_id
_entity_poly.type
_entity_poly.pdbx_seq_one_letter_code
_entity_poly.pdbx_strand_id
1 'polypeptide(L)'
;MTDQSPLERARDNVTELASLAVTGFWLVALLTGQEWWLAALLVGYVVIVPLTELLYGDPDEEEDIEEADPAPSRDAGDETPLERLRRRYAEGELTDDQFERKLERLLETETLEDVADGAAVRERETERT
;
A
#
# COMPACT_ATOMS: atom_id res chain seq x y z
N MET A 1 -17.21 -57.51 3.28
CA MET A 1 -17.54 -56.23 2.63
C MET A 1 -17.79 -55.25 3.75
N THR A 2 -16.85 -54.35 4.03
CA THR A 2 -17.00 -53.36 5.09
C THR A 2 -18.00 -52.32 4.63
N ASP A 3 -19.20 -52.33 5.22
CA ASP A 3 -20.14 -51.21 5.20
C ASP A 3 -19.50 -50.04 5.96
N GLN A 4 -18.57 -49.33 5.31
CA GLN A 4 -18.13 -48.03 5.81
C GLN A 4 -19.32 -47.09 5.67
N SER A 5 -19.74 -46.50 6.79
CA SER A 5 -20.87 -45.58 6.77
C SER A 5 -20.54 -44.42 5.82
N PRO A 6 -21.49 -43.91 5.03
CA PRO A 6 -21.24 -42.80 4.10
C PRO A 6 -20.68 -41.55 4.82
N LEU A 7 -20.92 -41.43 6.12
CA LEU A 7 -20.39 -40.38 6.99
C LEU A 7 -18.88 -40.52 7.30
N GLU A 8 -18.33 -41.74 7.37
CA GLU A 8 -16.88 -41.95 7.54
C GLU A 8 -16.11 -41.56 6.28
N ARG A 9 -16.62 -41.89 5.09
CA ARG A 9 -16.01 -41.46 3.81
C ARG A 9 -16.07 -39.94 3.60
N ALA A 10 -17.13 -39.30 4.08
CA ALA A 10 -17.27 -37.85 4.02
C ALA A 10 -16.25 -37.12 4.93
N ARG A 11 -15.88 -37.72 6.07
CA ARG A 11 -14.86 -37.17 6.98
C ARG A 11 -13.44 -37.26 6.41
N ASP A 12 -13.12 -38.34 5.71
CA ASP A 12 -11.80 -38.47 5.07
C ASP A 12 -11.63 -37.55 3.86
N ASN A 13 -12.73 -37.13 3.22
CA ASN A 13 -12.74 -36.26 2.03
C ASN A 13 -13.40 -34.89 2.29
N VAL A 14 -13.23 -34.34 3.49
CA VAL A 14 -13.85 -33.05 3.89
C VAL A 14 -13.48 -31.94 2.91
N THR A 15 -12.22 -31.87 2.48
CA THR A 15 -11.74 -30.83 1.56
C THR A 15 -12.40 -30.93 0.19
N GLU A 16 -12.62 -32.15 -0.33
CA GLU A 16 -13.27 -32.38 -1.63
C GLU A 16 -14.78 -32.09 -1.56
N LEU A 17 -15.45 -32.49 -0.48
CA LEU A 17 -16.85 -32.17 -0.24
C LEU A 17 -17.07 -30.67 -0.03
N ALA A 18 -16.16 -30.01 0.69
CA ALA A 18 -16.20 -28.56 0.90
C ALA A 18 -15.98 -27.81 -0.42
N SER A 19 -14.97 -28.17 -1.22
CA SER A 19 -14.72 -27.53 -2.50
C SER A 19 -15.87 -27.78 -3.50
N LEU A 20 -16.43 -28.99 -3.54
CA LEU A 20 -17.60 -29.32 -4.35
C LEU A 20 -18.84 -28.52 -3.91
N ALA A 21 -19.08 -28.40 -2.60
CA ALA A 21 -20.21 -27.65 -2.06
C ALA A 21 -20.07 -26.15 -2.34
N VAL A 22 -18.88 -25.57 -2.13
CA VAL A 22 -18.58 -24.16 -2.43
C VAL A 22 -18.74 -23.87 -3.91
N THR A 23 -18.16 -24.72 -4.76
CA THR A 23 -18.25 -24.58 -6.23
C THR A 23 -19.69 -24.75 -6.70
N GLY A 24 -20.39 -25.76 -6.19
CA GLY A 24 -21.80 -26.01 -6.52
C GLY A 24 -22.71 -24.86 -6.09
N PHE A 25 -22.51 -24.30 -4.89
CA PHE A 25 -23.24 -23.14 -4.41
C PHE A 25 -23.06 -21.94 -5.33
N TRP A 26 -21.82 -21.68 -5.77
CA TRP A 26 -21.51 -20.62 -6.71
C TRP A 26 -22.11 -20.84 -8.10
N LEU A 27 -22.04 -22.06 -8.63
CA LEU A 27 -22.66 -22.41 -9.91
C LEU A 27 -24.18 -22.30 -9.85
N VAL A 28 -24.81 -22.70 -8.75
CA VAL A 28 -26.26 -22.53 -8.55
C VAL A 28 -26.60 -21.05 -8.45
N ALA A 29 -25.84 -20.24 -7.70
CA ALA A 29 -26.06 -18.80 -7.62
C ALA A 29 -25.99 -18.12 -9.00
N LEU A 30 -24.99 -18.49 -9.82
CA LEU A 30 -24.86 -18.01 -11.20
C LEU A 30 -26.01 -18.49 -12.10
N LEU A 31 -26.34 -19.78 -12.08
CA LEU A 31 -27.34 -20.37 -12.98
C LEU A 31 -28.77 -19.92 -12.64
N THR A 32 -29.03 -19.63 -11.37
CA THR A 32 -30.33 -19.11 -10.91
C THR A 32 -30.45 -17.58 -11.12
N GLY A 33 -29.41 -16.93 -11.66
CA GLY A 33 -29.43 -15.50 -12.00
C GLY A 33 -29.53 -14.59 -10.79
N GLN A 34 -28.97 -15.00 -9.64
CA GLN A 34 -29.17 -14.31 -8.38
C GLN A 34 -28.43 -12.98 -8.33
N GLU A 35 -29.11 -11.86 -8.59
CA GLU A 35 -28.51 -10.52 -8.64
C GLU A 35 -27.78 -10.12 -7.35
N TRP A 36 -28.15 -10.71 -6.21
CA TRP A 36 -27.50 -10.48 -4.93
C TRP A 36 -26.12 -11.13 -4.79
N TRP A 37 -25.69 -12.01 -5.70
CA TRP A 37 -24.36 -12.63 -5.62
C TRP A 37 -23.24 -11.60 -5.79
N LEU A 38 -23.43 -10.63 -6.69
CA LEU A 38 -22.51 -9.49 -6.86
C LEU A 38 -22.51 -8.59 -5.62
N ALA A 39 -23.68 -8.36 -5.02
CA ALA A 39 -23.77 -7.58 -3.78
C ALA A 39 -23.12 -8.29 -2.60
N ALA A 40 -23.30 -9.61 -2.47
CA ALA A 40 -22.65 -10.42 -1.45
C ALA A 40 -21.13 -10.48 -1.65
N LEU A 41 -20.65 -10.55 -2.89
CA LEU A 41 -19.23 -10.46 -3.22
C LEU A 41 -18.66 -9.08 -2.88
N LEU A 42 -19.37 -8.02 -3.25
CA LEU A 42 -19.00 -6.64 -2.91
C LEU A 42 -18.92 -6.45 -1.39
N VAL A 43 -19.93 -6.90 -0.64
CA VAL A 43 -19.95 -6.83 0.82
C VAL A 43 -18.84 -7.70 1.41
N GLY A 44 -18.63 -8.90 0.87
CA GLY A 44 -17.53 -9.77 1.26
C GLY A 44 -16.19 -9.05 1.10
N TYR A 45 -15.96 -8.40 -0.03
CA TYR A 45 -14.72 -7.68 -0.25
C TYR A 45 -14.60 -6.43 0.65
N VAL A 46 -15.61 -5.56 0.69
CA VAL A 46 -15.59 -4.28 1.43
C VAL A 46 -15.59 -4.48 2.94
N VAL A 47 -16.15 -5.58 3.45
CA VAL A 47 -16.30 -5.83 4.88
C VAL A 47 -15.36 -6.92 5.36
N ILE A 48 -15.34 -8.09 4.72
CA ILE A 48 -14.56 -9.23 5.24
C ILE A 48 -13.06 -8.97 5.09
N VAL A 49 -12.57 -8.45 3.96
CA VAL A 49 -11.14 -8.19 3.74
C VAL A 49 -10.54 -7.24 4.80
N PRO A 50 -11.09 -6.02 5.02
CA PRO A 50 -10.54 -5.14 6.05
C PRO A 50 -10.75 -5.67 7.48
N LEU A 51 -11.78 -6.51 7.72
CA LEU A 51 -11.88 -7.21 9.00
C LEU A 51 -10.80 -8.29 9.18
N THR A 52 -10.41 -8.99 8.11
CA THR A 52 -9.32 -9.96 8.18
C THR A 52 -7.98 -9.28 8.39
N GLU A 53 -7.76 -8.12 7.77
CA GLU A 53 -6.58 -7.30 7.98
C GLU A 53 -6.55 -6.72 9.41
N LEU A 54 -7.68 -6.24 9.94
CA LEU A 54 -7.76 -5.78 11.32
C LEU A 54 -7.52 -6.90 12.35
N LEU A 55 -7.93 -8.13 12.03
CA LEU A 55 -7.89 -9.26 12.96
C LEU A 55 -6.59 -10.08 12.89
N TYR A 56 -5.98 -10.16 11.70
CA TYR A 56 -4.81 -10.99 11.41
C TYR A 56 -3.66 -10.24 10.75
N GLY A 57 -3.82 -8.95 10.43
CA GLY A 57 -2.74 -8.12 9.92
C GLY A 57 -1.61 -8.11 10.94
N ASP A 58 -0.50 -8.70 10.54
CA ASP A 58 0.73 -8.65 11.30
C ASP A 58 1.19 -7.18 11.27
N PRO A 59 1.59 -6.57 12.40
CA PRO A 59 2.01 -5.17 12.42
C PRO A 59 3.27 -4.89 11.58
N ASP A 60 3.93 -5.95 11.09
CA ASP A 60 5.14 -5.90 10.29
C ASP A 60 4.86 -6.02 8.77
N GLU A 61 3.59 -6.19 8.36
CA GLU A 61 3.15 -6.21 6.96
C GLU A 61 2.53 -4.86 6.62
N GLU A 62 3.39 -3.88 6.33
CA GLU A 62 3.03 -2.63 5.65
C GLU A 62 2.64 -2.97 4.20
N GLU A 63 1.51 -3.62 3.99
CA GLU A 63 0.98 -3.90 2.66
C GLU A 63 0.24 -2.66 2.14
N ASP A 64 0.87 -2.07 1.12
CA ASP A 64 0.33 -1.07 0.20
C ASP A 64 -1.15 -1.33 -0.10
N ILE A 65 -2.00 -0.52 0.52
CA ILE A 65 -3.34 -0.28 0.02
C ILE A 65 -3.13 0.48 -1.31
N GLU A 66 -3.13 -0.26 -2.42
CA GLU A 66 -3.08 0.29 -3.77
C GLU A 66 -4.43 0.99 -4.06
N GLU A 67 -4.61 2.12 -3.38
CA GLU A 67 -5.53 3.19 -3.73
C GLU A 67 -5.18 3.62 -5.16
N ALA A 68 -6.20 3.65 -6.04
CA ALA A 68 -6.04 4.02 -7.44
C ALA A 68 -5.05 5.18 -7.60
N ASP A 69 -3.89 4.88 -8.17
CA ASP A 69 -2.70 5.73 -8.27
C ASP A 69 -3.01 7.10 -8.90
N PRO A 70 -2.70 8.21 -8.19
CA PRO A 70 -2.02 9.32 -8.86
C PRO A 70 -0.63 9.55 -8.26
N ALA A 71 0.34 8.87 -8.86
CA ALA A 71 1.79 9.00 -8.83
C ALA A 71 2.51 8.73 -7.48
N PRO A 72 3.66 8.02 -7.53
CA PRO A 72 4.53 7.88 -6.37
C PRO A 72 5.09 9.25 -6.00
N SER A 73 4.77 9.70 -4.79
CA SER A 73 5.47 10.83 -4.17
C SER A 73 6.90 10.39 -3.87
N ARG A 74 7.83 10.74 -4.77
CA ARG A 74 9.27 10.48 -4.68
C ARG A 74 9.98 11.24 -3.55
N ASP A 75 9.27 11.74 -2.54
CA ASP A 75 9.76 12.82 -1.66
C ASP A 75 10.07 12.40 -0.21
N ALA A 76 10.22 11.11 0.10
CA ALA A 76 10.72 10.70 1.43
C ALA A 76 12.26 10.65 1.50
N GLY A 77 12.93 10.47 0.35
CA GLY A 77 14.40 10.35 0.26
C GLY A 77 15.11 11.61 -0.25
N ASP A 78 14.41 12.46 -1.00
CA ASP A 78 14.95 13.66 -1.67
C ASP A 78 14.49 14.97 -1.03
N GLU A 79 13.85 14.93 0.15
CA GLU A 79 13.37 16.15 0.80
C GLU A 79 14.54 17.03 1.24
N THR A 80 14.65 18.19 0.60
CA THR A 80 15.70 19.16 0.87
C THR A 80 15.62 19.64 2.33
N PRO A 81 16.75 20.02 2.94
CA PRO A 81 16.73 20.67 4.25
C PRO A 81 15.76 21.87 4.34
N LEU A 82 15.53 22.59 3.24
CA LEU A 82 14.57 23.70 3.16
C LEU A 82 13.11 23.23 3.19
N GLU A 83 12.75 22.17 2.48
CA GLU A 83 11.38 21.64 2.45
C GLU A 83 10.94 21.14 3.84
N ARG A 84 11.85 20.45 4.56
CA ARG A 84 11.63 20.04 5.96
C ARG A 84 11.44 21.21 6.92
N LEU A 85 12.08 22.35 6.64
CA LEU A 85 11.92 23.56 7.46
C LEU A 85 10.55 24.20 7.21
N ARG A 86 10.11 24.26 5.95
CA ARG A 86 8.82 24.81 5.55
C ARG A 86 7.64 24.00 6.09
N ARG A 87 7.73 22.65 6.05
CA ARG A 87 6.69 21.76 6.60
C ARG A 87 6.43 22.04 8.08
N ARG A 88 7.48 22.09 8.89
CA ARG A 88 7.36 22.32 10.34
C ARG A 88 6.90 23.73 10.73
N TYR A 89 7.15 24.73 9.89
CA TYR A 89 6.54 26.05 10.05
C TYR A 89 5.03 26.01 9.79
N ALA A 90 4.60 25.30 8.74
CA ALA A 90 3.18 25.13 8.42
C ALA A 90 2.42 24.30 9.49
N GLU A 91 3.09 23.35 10.13
CA GLU A 91 2.58 22.59 11.27
C GLU A 91 2.54 23.39 12.58
N GLY A 92 3.13 24.61 12.60
CA GLY A 92 3.18 25.48 13.77
C GLY A 92 4.24 25.09 14.80
N GLU A 93 5.14 24.17 14.46
CA GLU A 93 6.24 23.72 15.33
C GLU A 93 7.40 24.72 15.38
N LEU A 94 7.49 25.62 14.39
CA LEU A 94 8.43 26.73 14.38
C LEU A 94 7.68 28.06 14.41
N THR A 95 8.17 28.97 15.25
CA THR A 95 7.77 30.38 15.18
C THR A 95 8.46 31.08 14.02
N ASP A 96 7.87 32.17 13.55
CA ASP A 96 8.39 33.00 12.45
C ASP A 96 9.87 33.37 12.67
N ASP A 97 10.23 33.88 13.86
CA ASP A 97 11.62 34.19 14.21
C ASP A 97 12.59 32.99 14.13
N GLN A 98 12.10 31.77 14.41
CA GLN A 98 12.93 30.56 14.35
C GLN A 98 13.08 30.08 12.90
N PHE A 99 12.04 30.25 12.10
CA PHE A 99 12.05 29.96 10.67
C PHE A 99 13.06 30.85 9.95
N GLU A 100 12.99 32.18 10.14
CA GLU A 100 13.88 33.13 9.48
C GLU A 100 15.37 32.87 9.78
N ARG A 101 15.73 32.65 11.05
CA ARG A 101 17.12 32.35 11.45
C ARG A 101 17.64 31.03 10.87
N LYS A 102 16.78 30.03 10.70
CA LYS A 102 17.16 28.72 10.15
C LYS A 102 17.18 28.75 8.63
N LEU A 103 16.29 29.52 8.01
CA LEU A 103 16.21 29.73 6.57
C LEU A 103 17.48 30.42 6.05
N GLU A 104 17.92 31.50 6.70
CA GLU A 104 19.14 32.22 6.31
C GLU A 104 20.37 31.31 6.30
N ARG A 105 20.51 30.48 7.35
CA ARG A 105 21.62 29.52 7.46
C ARG A 105 21.58 28.44 6.39
N LEU A 106 20.40 27.90 6.09
CA LEU A 106 20.26 26.83 5.10
C LEU A 106 20.44 27.35 3.67
N LEU A 107 19.99 28.58 3.38
CA LEU A 107 20.16 29.23 2.07
C LEU A 107 21.64 29.50 1.75
N GLU A 108 22.43 29.84 2.77
CA GLU A 108 23.89 30.02 2.65
C GLU A 108 24.60 28.71 2.29
N THR A 109 24.17 27.57 2.83
CA THR A 109 24.81 26.27 2.61
C THR A 109 24.34 25.56 1.34
N GLU A 110 23.06 25.66 0.98
CA GLU A 110 22.48 24.99 -0.20
C GLU A 110 22.95 25.63 -1.51
N THR A 111 23.18 26.95 -1.51
CA THR A 111 23.83 27.65 -2.64
C THR A 111 25.22 27.09 -2.96
N LEU A 112 25.93 26.53 -1.97
CA LEU A 112 27.24 25.92 -2.18
C LEU A 112 27.14 24.48 -2.72
N GLU A 113 26.12 23.74 -2.28
CA GLU A 113 25.89 22.33 -2.64
C GLU A 113 25.31 22.19 -4.07
N ASP A 114 24.37 23.07 -4.44
CA ASP A 114 23.74 23.09 -5.77
C ASP A 114 24.75 23.40 -6.91
N VAL A 115 25.79 24.20 -6.61
CA VAL A 115 26.88 24.50 -7.56
C VAL A 115 27.83 23.31 -7.75
N ALA A 116 28.01 22.47 -6.73
CA ALA A 116 28.87 21.28 -6.79
C ALA A 116 28.23 20.16 -7.62
N ASP A 117 26.92 19.95 -7.46
CA ASP A 117 26.17 18.96 -8.24
C ASP A 117 26.10 19.34 -9.73
N GLY A 118 25.88 20.63 -10.03
CA GLY A 118 25.90 21.14 -11.41
C GLY A 118 27.26 21.02 -12.13
N ALA A 119 28.38 20.96 -11.39
CA ALA A 119 29.71 20.75 -11.96
C ALA A 119 29.96 19.27 -12.30
N ALA A 120 29.53 18.34 -11.44
CA ALA A 120 29.67 16.90 -11.65
C ALA A 120 28.86 16.39 -12.86
N VAL A 121 27.73 17.03 -13.17
CA VAL A 121 26.92 16.68 -14.35
C VAL A 121 27.61 17.08 -15.65
N ARG A 122 28.30 18.24 -15.71
CA ARG A 122 28.99 18.70 -16.94
C ARG A 122 30.20 17.86 -17.30
N GLU A 123 30.94 17.35 -16.30
CA GLU A 123 32.17 16.57 -16.54
C GLU A 123 31.87 15.24 -17.29
N ARG A 124 30.72 14.62 -17.00
CA ARG A 124 30.26 13.38 -17.63
C ARG A 124 29.85 13.53 -19.10
N GLU A 125 29.57 14.75 -19.56
CA GLU A 125 29.18 15.03 -20.94
C GLU A 125 30.41 15.26 -21.83
N THR A 126 31.49 15.83 -21.27
CA THR A 126 32.75 16.09 -21.97
C THR A 126 33.60 14.87 -22.27
N GLU A 127 33.39 13.73 -21.60
CA GLU A 127 34.09 12.46 -21.92
C GLU A 127 33.42 11.66 -23.05
N ARG A 128 32.26 12.10 -23.54
CA ARG A 128 31.48 11.38 -24.57
C ARG A 128 31.55 12.01 -25.97
N THR A 129 32.39 13.04 -26.18
CA THR A 129 32.58 13.70 -27.48
C THR A 129 33.99 13.50 -28.02
#